data_AF-A0A832HH15-F1
#
_entry.id   AF-A0A832HH15-F1
#
_cell.length_a   1.000
_cell.length_b   1.000
_cell.length_c   1.000
_cell.angle_alpha   90.00
_cell.angle_beta   90.00
_cell.angle_gamma   90.00
#
_symmetry.space_group_name_H-M   'P 1'
#
loop_
_entity.id
_entity.type
_entity.pdbx_description
1 polymer ?
#
loop_
_entity_poly.entity_id
_entity_poly.type
_entity_poly.pdbx_seq_one_letter_code
_entity_poly.pdbx_strand_id
1 'polypeptide(L)'
;MTQHDNQVGAGLAASAAGMAVNLVLALIKIITGVVGNSYALIADGIESSADIVSSLIVWSGLKIAARPADASHPYGHGKAESLAALIVSAALLGAAGLIAWQSINEILTPHKAPAWYTLIVLGVVIVTKELLFRFVFSTASEIESSALKGDAWHHRSDAITSVAVFIGIAVALIGGERFNAADDWSALLACAVIAYNGLKLLRVAFDELMDKAAPEGMAEKVRALAGKVAGVVTVEKCRLRKYGLTWVVDIHVEVEPTLTVKEGHDIAHAVKDTLRGSEMKIADVLVHVEPVGTAHEQSV
;
A
#
# COMPACT_ATOMS: atom_id res chain seq x y z
N MET A 1 -19.08 -27.63 -7.54
CA MET A 1 -18.06 -26.56 -7.48
C MET A 1 -17.65 -26.25 -8.89
N THR A 2 -17.79 -25.01 -9.32
CA THR A 2 -17.46 -24.58 -10.67
C THR A 2 -15.94 -24.49 -10.85
N GLN A 3 -15.44 -24.57 -12.09
CA GLN A 3 -14.02 -24.42 -12.40
C GLN A 3 -13.43 -23.10 -11.86
N HIS A 4 -14.27 -22.06 -11.75
CA HIS A 4 -13.96 -20.78 -11.14
C HIS A 4 -13.72 -20.87 -9.61
N ASP A 5 -14.56 -21.62 -8.88
CA ASP A 5 -14.39 -21.83 -7.43
C ASP A 5 -13.08 -22.55 -7.10
N ASN A 6 -12.67 -23.50 -7.95
CA ASN A 6 -11.41 -24.24 -7.81
C ASN A 6 -10.19 -23.34 -8.07
N GLN A 7 -10.25 -22.44 -9.05
CA GLN A 7 -9.17 -21.49 -9.37
C GLN A 7 -8.99 -20.43 -8.27
N VAL A 8 -10.10 -19.92 -7.71
CA VAL A 8 -10.06 -18.97 -6.58
C VAL A 8 -9.50 -19.65 -5.33
N GLY A 9 -9.91 -20.90 -5.05
CA GLY A 9 -9.37 -21.68 -3.93
C GLY A 9 -7.86 -21.94 -4.05
N ALA A 10 -7.38 -22.28 -5.25
CA ALA A 10 -5.96 -22.49 -5.51
C ALA A 10 -5.13 -21.20 -5.30
N GLY A 11 -5.63 -20.06 -5.76
CA GLY A 11 -4.97 -18.76 -5.57
C GLY A 11 -4.88 -18.34 -4.09
N LEU A 12 -5.96 -18.54 -3.33
CA LEU A 12 -5.98 -18.28 -1.89
C LEU A 12 -5.02 -19.20 -1.13
N ALA A 13 -4.97 -20.49 -1.48
CA ALA A 13 -4.05 -21.44 -0.88
C ALA A 13 -2.58 -21.09 -1.18
N ALA A 14 -2.27 -20.70 -2.42
CA ALA A 14 -0.93 -20.28 -2.82
C ALA A 14 -0.46 -19.03 -2.06
N SER A 15 -1.32 -18.01 -1.94
CA SER A 15 -1.01 -16.80 -1.16
C SER A 15 -0.86 -17.09 0.34
N ALA A 16 -1.72 -17.93 0.92
CA ALA A 16 -1.60 -18.35 2.32
C ALA A 16 -0.31 -19.13 2.60
N ALA A 17 0.08 -20.02 1.69
CA ALA A 17 1.36 -20.73 1.77
C ALA A 17 2.54 -19.75 1.69
N GLY A 18 2.48 -18.77 0.79
CA GLY A 18 3.49 -17.71 0.68
C GLY A 18 3.65 -16.89 1.97
N MET A 19 2.54 -16.48 2.59
CA MET A 19 2.56 -15.77 3.88
C MET A 19 3.18 -16.62 5.00
N ALA A 20 2.80 -17.90 5.09
CA ALA A 20 3.35 -18.79 6.12
C ALA A 20 4.86 -19.00 5.95
N VAL A 21 5.32 -19.19 4.71
CA VAL A 21 6.76 -19.28 4.39
C VAL A 21 7.47 -17.98 4.75
N ASN A 22 6.91 -16.82 4.40
CA ASN A 22 7.50 -15.52 4.74
C ASN A 22 7.66 -15.34 6.25
N LEU A 23 6.67 -15.74 7.06
CA LEU A 23 6.76 -15.66 8.52
C LEU A 23 7.89 -16.51 9.09
N VAL A 24 8.01 -17.75 8.60
CA VAL A 24 9.10 -18.64 9.01
C VAL A 24 10.46 -18.08 8.58
N LEU A 25 10.58 -17.60 7.35
CA LEU A 25 11.83 -17.00 6.86
C LEU A 25 12.21 -15.74 7.62
N ALA A 26 11.26 -14.87 7.96
CA ALA A 26 11.50 -13.67 8.75
C ALA A 26 12.07 -14.00 10.14
N LEU A 27 11.49 -15.00 10.83
CA LEU A 27 11.99 -15.47 12.12
C LEU A 27 13.40 -16.07 12.00
N ILE A 28 13.63 -16.90 10.98
CA ILE A 28 14.95 -17.50 10.73
C ILE A 28 16.00 -16.40 10.50
N LYS A 29 15.70 -15.40 9.68
CA LYS A 29 16.60 -14.27 9.40
C LYS A 29 16.96 -13.51 10.68
N ILE A 30 15.96 -13.10 11.47
CA ILE A 30 16.19 -12.33 12.70
C ILE A 30 17.01 -13.14 13.71
N ILE A 31 16.61 -14.38 14.00
CA ILE A 31 17.31 -15.23 14.98
C ILE A 31 18.75 -15.48 14.53
N THR A 32 18.95 -15.82 13.26
CA THR A 32 20.29 -16.10 12.71
C THR A 32 21.14 -14.83 12.66
N GLY A 33 20.55 -13.68 12.35
CA GLY A 33 21.24 -12.39 12.35
C GLY A 33 21.71 -11.99 13.74
N VAL A 34 20.87 -12.15 14.78
CA VAL A 34 21.24 -11.86 16.17
C VAL A 34 22.33 -12.82 16.68
N VAL A 35 22.15 -14.13 16.52
CA VAL A 35 23.14 -15.12 16.99
C VAL A 35 24.43 -15.05 16.16
N GLY A 36 24.30 -14.69 14.89
CA GLY A 36 25.39 -14.59 13.93
C GLY A 36 26.09 -13.24 13.86
N ASN A 37 25.65 -12.24 14.65
CA ASN A 37 26.16 -10.86 14.62
C ASN A 37 26.17 -10.26 13.19
N SER A 38 25.05 -10.40 12.47
CA SER A 38 24.86 -9.78 11.15
C SER A 38 23.68 -8.83 11.19
N TYR A 39 23.97 -7.54 11.17
CA TYR A 39 22.96 -6.49 11.14
C TYR A 39 22.27 -6.41 9.79
N ALA A 40 22.98 -6.74 8.71
CA ALA A 40 22.39 -6.81 7.38
C ALA A 40 21.31 -7.90 7.30
N LEU A 41 21.55 -9.06 7.92
CA LEU A 41 20.55 -10.14 8.00
C LEU A 41 19.39 -9.80 8.94
N ILE A 42 19.65 -9.07 10.03
CA ILE A 42 18.59 -8.54 10.91
C ILE A 42 17.71 -7.54 10.12
N ALA A 43 18.31 -6.64 9.35
CA ALA A 43 17.60 -5.65 8.54
C ALA A 43 16.66 -6.31 7.51
N ASP A 44 17.17 -7.29 6.77
CA ASP A 44 16.40 -8.10 5.83
C ASP A 44 15.28 -8.91 6.51
N GLY A 45 15.51 -9.38 7.74
CA GLY A 45 14.50 -10.03 8.57
C GLY A 45 13.40 -9.09 9.06
N ILE A 46 13.75 -7.85 9.44
CA ILE A 46 12.80 -6.82 9.86
C ILE A 46 11.97 -6.33 8.69
N GLU A 47 12.55 -6.13 7.50
CA GLU A 47 11.81 -5.84 6.27
C GLU A 47 10.78 -6.94 5.99
N SER A 48 11.20 -8.21 6.01
CA SER A 48 10.32 -9.36 5.81
C SER A 48 9.20 -9.43 6.87
N SER A 49 9.47 -9.04 8.11
CA SER A 49 8.49 -8.99 9.20
C SER A 49 7.50 -7.83 9.02
N ALA A 50 8.00 -6.68 8.58
CA ALA A 50 7.20 -5.49 8.32
C ALA A 50 6.18 -5.74 7.21
N ASP A 51 6.53 -6.52 6.18
CA ASP A 51 5.58 -6.90 5.14
C ASP A 51 4.42 -7.73 5.67
N ILE A 52 4.68 -8.67 6.59
CA ILE A 52 3.64 -9.50 7.21
C ILE A 52 2.75 -8.64 8.10
N VAL A 53 3.35 -7.80 8.94
CA VAL A 53 2.64 -6.90 9.85
C VAL A 53 1.82 -5.88 9.06
N SER A 54 2.40 -5.32 7.99
CA SER A 54 1.72 -4.45 7.03
C SER A 54 0.50 -5.13 6.43
N SER A 55 0.65 -6.36 5.95
CA SER A 55 -0.45 -7.14 5.36
C SER A 55 -1.58 -7.39 6.36
N LEU A 56 -1.25 -7.73 7.61
CA LEU A 56 -2.23 -7.94 8.69
C LEU A 56 -2.94 -6.65 9.08
N ILE A 57 -2.21 -5.55 9.19
CA ILE A 57 -2.77 -4.24 9.56
C ILE A 57 -3.61 -3.67 8.43
N VAL A 58 -3.18 -3.77 7.18
CA VAL A 58 -3.98 -3.40 6.00
C VAL A 58 -5.24 -4.27 5.92
N TRP A 59 -5.14 -5.59 6.10
CA TRP A 59 -6.31 -6.46 6.13
C TRP A 59 -7.30 -6.07 7.22
N SER A 60 -6.81 -5.79 8.42
CA SER A 60 -7.63 -5.33 9.54
C SER A 60 -8.25 -3.95 9.27
N GLY A 61 -7.47 -3.03 8.70
CA GLY A 61 -7.88 -1.70 8.29
C GLY A 61 -8.97 -1.74 7.23
N LEU A 62 -8.83 -2.61 6.22
CA LEU A 62 -9.84 -2.85 5.19
C LEU A 62 -11.13 -3.42 5.78
N LYS A 63 -11.02 -4.36 6.73
CA LYS A 63 -12.19 -4.93 7.42
C LYS A 63 -12.96 -3.88 8.22
N ILE A 64 -12.26 -2.93 8.84
CA ILE A 64 -12.88 -1.80 9.54
C ILE A 64 -13.44 -0.80 8.53
N ALA A 65 -12.69 -0.47 7.48
CA ALA A 65 -13.08 0.48 6.44
C ALA A 65 -14.31 0.04 5.64
N ALA A 66 -14.52 -1.27 5.49
CA ALA A 66 -15.70 -1.85 4.86
C ALA A 66 -16.98 -1.76 5.72
N ARG A 67 -16.88 -1.33 6.98
CA ARG A 67 -18.07 -1.14 7.83
C ARG A 67 -18.88 0.06 7.32
N PRO A 68 -20.22 -0.07 7.24
CA PRO A 68 -21.08 1.04 6.82
C PRO A 68 -21.02 2.20 7.82
N ALA A 69 -21.59 3.33 7.43
CA ALA A 69 -21.80 4.48 8.32
C ALA A 69 -22.65 4.09 9.53
N ASP A 70 -22.30 4.65 10.69
CA ASP A 70 -23.05 4.51 11.94
C ASP A 70 -23.18 5.86 12.65
N ALA A 71 -23.85 5.88 13.81
CA ALA A 71 -24.10 7.11 14.56
C ALA A 71 -22.81 7.80 15.05
N SER A 72 -21.72 7.05 15.26
CA SER A 72 -20.42 7.59 15.68
C SER A 72 -19.56 8.05 14.50
N HIS A 73 -19.77 7.44 13.33
CA HIS A 73 -19.06 7.74 12.09
C HIS A 73 -20.07 7.91 10.93
N PRO A 74 -20.71 9.09 10.80
CA PRO A 74 -21.78 9.33 9.82
C PRO A 74 -21.36 9.18 8.36
N TYR A 75 -20.06 9.32 8.07
CA TYR A 75 -19.48 9.15 6.73
C TYR A 75 -18.93 7.74 6.49
N GLY A 76 -19.01 6.83 7.47
CA GLY A 76 -18.42 5.50 7.40
C GLY A 76 -17.04 5.40 8.06
N HIS A 77 -16.38 4.27 7.84
CA HIS A 77 -15.10 3.95 8.47
C HIS A 77 -13.92 3.97 7.48
N GLY A 78 -14.13 4.46 6.26
CA GLY A 78 -13.17 4.37 5.15
C GLY A 78 -11.76 4.87 5.47
N LYS A 79 -11.61 5.92 6.29
CA LYS A 79 -10.29 6.46 6.69
C LYS A 79 -9.48 5.50 7.58
N ALA A 80 -10.09 4.44 8.14
CA ALA A 80 -9.37 3.43 8.91
C ALA A 80 -8.28 2.73 8.08
N GLU A 81 -8.48 2.60 6.75
CA GLU A 81 -7.47 2.08 5.84
C GLU A 81 -6.22 2.98 5.78
N SER A 82 -6.41 4.28 5.54
CA SER A 82 -5.31 5.25 5.48
C SER A 82 -4.60 5.40 6.83
N LEU A 83 -5.35 5.35 7.94
CA LEU A 83 -4.77 5.34 9.30
C LEU A 83 -3.93 4.08 9.56
N ALA A 84 -4.40 2.91 9.14
CA ALA A 84 -3.66 1.67 9.24
C ALA A 84 -2.34 1.75 8.46
N ALA A 85 -2.37 2.25 7.22
CA ALA A 85 -1.17 2.47 6.40
C ALA A 85 -0.19 3.50 7.03
N LEU A 86 -0.71 4.55 7.68
CA LEU A 86 0.08 5.53 8.41
C LEU A 86 0.85 4.89 9.57
N ILE A 87 0.18 4.07 10.40
CA ILE A 87 0.81 3.39 11.54
C ILE A 87 1.91 2.44 11.08
N VAL A 88 1.64 1.63 10.03
CA VAL A 88 2.62 0.68 9.48
C VAL A 88 3.86 1.42 8.96
N SER A 89 3.66 2.44 8.14
CA SER A 89 4.78 3.19 7.56
C SER A 89 5.61 3.91 8.61
N ALA A 90 4.99 4.48 9.65
CA ALA A 90 5.71 5.07 10.78
C ALA A 90 6.52 4.04 11.56
N ALA A 91 5.95 2.85 11.85
CA ALA A 91 6.65 1.77 12.54
C ALA A 91 7.85 1.25 11.72
N LEU A 92 7.67 1.11 10.40
CA LEU A 92 8.73 0.69 9.47
C LEU A 92 9.90 1.68 9.45
N LEU A 93 9.60 2.99 9.39
CA LEU A 93 10.62 4.04 9.43
C LEU A 93 11.34 4.09 10.78
N GLY A 94 10.61 3.87 11.88
CA GLY A 94 11.20 3.75 13.21
C GLY A 94 12.18 2.57 13.30
N ALA A 95 11.79 1.41 12.78
CA ALA A 95 12.65 0.22 12.74
C ALA A 95 13.89 0.44 11.89
N ALA A 96 13.75 1.00 10.68
CA ALA A 96 14.89 1.35 9.82
C ALA A 96 15.84 2.34 10.51
N GLY A 97 15.32 3.34 11.22
CA GLY A 97 16.11 4.29 11.99
C GLY A 97 16.92 3.65 13.13
N LEU A 98 16.31 2.71 13.86
CA LEU A 98 16.98 1.96 14.93
C LEU A 98 18.15 1.11 14.38
N ILE A 99 17.90 0.37 13.29
CA ILE A 99 18.92 -0.48 12.66
C ILE A 99 20.03 0.38 12.06
N ALA A 100 19.69 1.49 11.41
CA ALA A 100 20.68 2.42 10.86
C ALA A 100 21.56 3.01 11.97
N TRP A 101 20.97 3.42 13.10
CA TRP A 101 21.72 3.91 14.26
C TRP A 101 22.68 2.84 14.80
N GLN A 102 22.21 1.59 14.94
CA GLN A 102 23.04 0.49 15.40
C GLN A 102 24.17 0.17 14.42
N SER A 103 23.87 0.13 13.11
CA SER A 103 24.87 -0.11 12.06
C SER A 103 25.93 1.00 12.02
N ILE A 104 25.55 2.28 12.22
CA ILE A 104 26.51 3.39 12.30
C ILE A 104 27.43 3.24 13.52
N ASN A 105 26.87 2.90 14.68
CA ASN A 105 27.66 2.71 15.89
C ASN A 105 28.69 1.59 15.70
N GLU A 106 28.28 0.51 15.06
CA GLU A 106 29.08 -0.69 14.80
C GLU A 106 30.14 -0.47 13.70
N ILE A 107 29.91 0.42 12.73
CA ILE A 107 30.96 0.87 11.80
C ILE A 107 32.07 1.63 12.55
N LEU A 108 31.70 2.36 13.60
CA LEU A 108 32.63 3.18 14.38
C LEU A 108 33.35 2.38 15.49
N THR A 109 32.80 1.26 15.93
CA THR A 109 33.38 0.40 16.97
C THR A 109 33.85 -0.94 16.41
N PRO A 110 35.10 -1.38 16.64
CA PRO A 110 35.55 -2.69 16.18
C PRO A 110 34.67 -3.81 16.73
N HIS A 111 34.09 -4.59 15.84
CA HIS A 111 33.22 -5.72 16.19
C HIS A 111 33.65 -7.02 15.51
N LYS A 112 32.96 -8.09 15.91
CA LYS A 112 33.18 -9.42 15.34
C LYS A 112 32.49 -9.51 13.99
N ALA A 113 33.21 -10.04 13.01
CA ALA A 113 32.63 -10.40 11.72
C ALA A 113 31.38 -11.28 11.90
N PRO A 114 30.42 -11.20 10.96
CA PRO A 114 29.32 -12.14 10.89
C PRO A 114 29.79 -13.60 10.95
N ALA A 115 29.01 -14.49 11.54
CA ALA A 115 29.35 -15.91 11.54
C ALA A 115 29.13 -16.54 10.15
N TRP A 116 30.01 -17.44 9.69
CA TRP A 116 29.95 -18.04 8.34
C TRP A 116 28.61 -18.71 7.98
N TYR A 117 27.87 -19.21 8.96
CA TYR A 117 26.57 -19.85 8.74
C TYR A 117 25.47 -18.86 8.34
N THR A 118 25.64 -17.54 8.57
CA THR A 118 24.68 -16.52 8.13
C THR A 118 24.55 -16.49 6.61
N LEU A 119 25.65 -16.72 5.87
CA LEU A 119 25.63 -16.86 4.41
C LEU A 119 24.83 -18.08 3.95
N ILE A 120 24.98 -19.22 4.64
CA ILE A 120 24.27 -20.44 4.26
C ILE A 120 22.77 -20.24 4.46
N VAL A 121 22.39 -19.70 5.61
CA VAL A 121 20.98 -19.40 5.91
C VAL A 121 20.41 -18.42 4.89
N LEU A 122 21.14 -17.34 4.58
CA LEU A 122 20.67 -16.37 3.59
C LEU A 122 20.63 -16.94 2.17
N GLY A 123 21.56 -17.82 1.81
CA GLY A 123 21.50 -18.58 0.56
C GLY A 123 20.25 -19.45 0.45
N VAL A 124 19.90 -20.15 1.54
CA VAL A 124 18.64 -20.94 1.61
C VAL A 124 17.42 -20.03 1.50
N VAL A 125 17.41 -18.87 2.15
CA VAL A 125 16.34 -17.87 2.01
C VAL A 125 16.16 -17.46 0.56
N ILE A 126 17.25 -17.07 -0.12
CA ILE A 126 17.21 -16.58 -1.52
C ILE A 126 16.65 -17.67 -2.44
N VAL A 127 17.13 -18.91 -2.28
CA VAL A 127 16.62 -20.05 -3.06
C VAL A 127 15.15 -20.30 -2.76
N THR A 128 14.74 -20.24 -1.48
CA THR A 128 13.34 -20.44 -1.09
C THR A 128 12.43 -19.37 -1.69
N LYS A 129 12.83 -18.09 -1.67
CA LYS A 129 12.08 -16.98 -2.28
C LYS A 129 11.98 -17.12 -3.79
N GLU A 130 13.03 -17.55 -4.47
CA GLU A 130 13.01 -17.81 -5.92
C GLU A 130 12.10 -18.99 -6.27
N LEU A 131 12.11 -20.07 -5.48
CA LEU A 131 11.19 -21.20 -5.65
C LEU A 131 9.75 -20.77 -5.41
N LEU A 132 9.50 -19.95 -4.39
CA LEU A 132 8.18 -19.41 -4.08
C LEU A 132 7.69 -18.50 -5.21
N PHE A 133 8.55 -17.63 -5.75
CA PHE A 133 8.26 -16.83 -6.94
C PHE A 133 7.80 -17.72 -8.10
N ARG A 134 8.55 -18.77 -8.43
CA ARG A 134 8.20 -19.68 -9.54
C ARG A 134 6.86 -20.38 -9.31
N PHE A 135 6.64 -20.86 -8.09
CA PHE A 135 5.40 -21.54 -7.71
C PHE A 135 4.17 -20.61 -7.81
N VAL A 136 4.26 -19.43 -7.18
CA VAL A 136 3.17 -18.45 -7.18
C VAL A 136 2.95 -17.88 -8.58
N PHE A 137 4.02 -17.62 -9.35
CA PHE A 137 3.92 -17.10 -10.71
C PHE A 137 3.30 -18.10 -11.70
N SER A 138 3.62 -19.40 -11.57
CA SER A 138 2.98 -20.46 -12.37
C SER A 138 1.48 -20.49 -12.08
N THR A 139 1.11 -20.57 -10.80
CA THR A 139 -0.29 -20.56 -10.36
C THR A 139 -1.01 -19.31 -10.84
N ALA A 140 -0.38 -18.13 -10.72
CA ALA A 140 -0.94 -16.86 -11.14
C ALA A 140 -1.14 -16.75 -12.66
N SER A 141 -0.29 -17.41 -13.44
CA SER A 141 -0.41 -17.46 -14.90
C SER A 141 -1.50 -18.41 -15.34
N GLU A 142 -1.66 -19.55 -14.66
CA GLU A 142 -2.74 -20.53 -14.93
C GLU A 142 -4.14 -19.99 -14.63
N ILE A 143 -4.28 -19.15 -13.60
CA ILE A 143 -5.56 -18.53 -13.23
C ILE A 143 -5.73 -17.10 -13.79
N GLU A 144 -4.80 -16.64 -14.62
CA GLU A 144 -4.75 -15.29 -15.21
C GLU A 144 -4.90 -14.13 -14.20
N SER A 145 -4.46 -14.33 -12.94
CA SER A 145 -4.60 -13.34 -11.87
C SER A 145 -3.47 -12.33 -11.87
N SER A 146 -3.78 -11.07 -12.18
CA SER A 146 -2.84 -9.95 -12.09
C SER A 146 -2.39 -9.69 -10.65
N ALA A 147 -3.29 -9.85 -9.67
CA ALA A 147 -2.99 -9.68 -8.25
C ALA A 147 -1.97 -10.73 -7.77
N LEU A 148 -2.15 -12.01 -8.12
CA LEU A 148 -1.24 -13.07 -7.73
C LEU A 148 0.11 -12.99 -8.48
N LYS A 149 0.12 -12.47 -9.71
CA LYS A 149 1.37 -12.12 -10.41
C LYS A 149 2.13 -11.02 -9.69
N GLY A 150 1.42 -10.02 -9.16
CA GLY A 150 1.99 -8.97 -8.32
C GLY A 150 2.66 -9.53 -7.07
N ASP A 151 1.97 -10.42 -6.35
CA ASP A 151 2.50 -11.11 -5.16
C ASP A 151 3.76 -11.95 -5.48
N ALA A 152 3.76 -12.66 -6.61
CA ALA A 152 4.96 -13.37 -7.07
C ALA A 152 6.15 -12.39 -7.28
N TRP A 153 5.93 -11.27 -7.98
CA TRP A 153 6.97 -10.27 -8.19
C TRP A 153 7.46 -9.64 -6.89
N HIS A 154 6.61 -9.54 -5.86
CA HIS A 154 7.02 -9.13 -4.52
C HIS A 154 8.06 -10.11 -3.95
N HIS A 155 7.79 -11.42 -3.97
CA HIS A 155 8.76 -12.44 -3.52
C HIS A 155 10.11 -12.36 -4.25
N ARG A 156 10.09 -12.06 -5.55
CA ARG A 156 11.32 -11.89 -6.33
C ARG A 156 12.07 -10.61 -5.97
N SER A 157 11.35 -9.54 -5.66
CA SER A 157 11.95 -8.28 -5.21
C SER A 157 12.67 -8.49 -3.87
N ASP A 158 12.06 -9.22 -2.94
CA ASP A 158 12.70 -9.63 -1.68
C ASP A 158 13.93 -10.51 -1.91
N ALA A 159 13.88 -11.42 -2.88
CA ALA A 159 15.05 -12.23 -3.22
C ALA A 159 16.23 -11.36 -3.70
N ILE A 160 15.94 -10.31 -4.49
CA ILE A 160 16.97 -9.38 -4.99
C ILE A 160 17.56 -8.55 -3.84
N THR A 161 16.74 -8.04 -2.92
CA THR A 161 17.25 -7.31 -1.75
C THR A 161 18.06 -8.23 -0.83
N SER A 162 17.60 -9.46 -0.58
CA SER A 162 18.37 -10.48 0.15
C SER A 162 19.69 -10.85 -0.54
N VAL A 163 19.78 -10.83 -1.88
CA VAL A 163 21.05 -11.03 -2.62
C VAL A 163 22.02 -9.87 -2.37
N ALA A 164 21.55 -8.62 -2.32
CA ALA A 164 22.41 -7.49 -1.99
C ALA A 164 23.01 -7.62 -0.58
N VAL A 165 22.21 -8.10 0.38
CA VAL A 165 22.66 -8.43 1.74
C VAL A 165 23.67 -9.57 1.73
N PHE A 166 23.43 -10.61 0.94
CA PHE A 166 24.34 -11.75 0.81
C PHE A 166 25.72 -11.32 0.31
N ILE A 167 25.77 -10.42 -0.67
CA ILE A 167 27.03 -9.87 -1.17
C ILE A 167 27.76 -9.10 -0.07
N GLY A 168 27.04 -8.29 0.73
CA GLY A 168 27.61 -7.55 1.86
C GLY A 168 28.27 -8.47 2.89
N ILE A 169 27.54 -9.50 3.34
CA ILE A 169 28.05 -10.50 4.29
C ILE A 169 29.24 -11.28 3.69
N ALA A 170 29.17 -11.64 2.41
CA ALA A 170 30.23 -12.40 1.74
C ALA A 170 31.53 -11.59 1.67
N VAL A 171 31.44 -10.29 1.36
CA VAL A 171 32.59 -9.39 1.38
C VAL A 171 33.17 -9.26 2.78
N ALA A 172 32.33 -9.14 3.82
CA ALA A 172 32.79 -9.08 5.20
C ALA A 172 33.56 -10.34 5.63
N LEU A 173 33.06 -11.52 5.25
CA LEU A 173 33.65 -12.81 5.60
C LEU A 173 34.93 -13.13 4.81
N ILE A 174 34.94 -12.88 3.49
CA ILE A 174 36.08 -13.21 2.61
C ILE A 174 37.20 -12.17 2.75
N GLY A 175 36.84 -10.90 2.99
CA GLY A 175 37.79 -9.79 3.12
C GLY A 175 38.60 -9.80 4.42
N GLY A 176 38.20 -10.60 5.42
CA GLY A 176 38.83 -10.66 6.73
C GLY A 176 38.62 -9.39 7.56
N GLU A 177 39.40 -9.21 8.64
CA GLU A 177 39.20 -8.16 9.65
C GLU A 177 39.09 -6.73 9.10
N ARG A 178 39.70 -6.45 7.94
CA ARG A 178 39.65 -5.14 7.28
C ARG A 178 38.28 -4.80 6.69
N PHE A 179 37.44 -5.81 6.42
CA PHE A 179 36.13 -5.66 5.79
C PHE A 179 34.98 -6.06 6.71
N ASN A 180 35.20 -6.25 8.02
CA ASN A 180 34.13 -6.59 8.96
C ASN A 180 32.95 -5.60 8.87
N ALA A 181 33.23 -4.32 8.64
CA ALA A 181 32.23 -3.27 8.48
C ALA A 181 31.38 -3.37 7.19
N ALA A 182 31.71 -4.26 6.25
CA ALA A 182 30.96 -4.42 5.01
C ALA A 182 29.53 -4.95 5.23
N ASP A 183 29.31 -5.73 6.30
CA ASP A 183 27.96 -6.13 6.73
C ASP A 183 27.15 -4.89 7.13
N ASP A 184 27.70 -4.01 7.96
CA ASP A 184 26.98 -2.81 8.42
C ASP A 184 26.72 -1.81 7.29
N TRP A 185 27.64 -1.67 6.33
CA TRP A 185 27.40 -0.89 5.12
C TRP A 185 26.25 -1.48 4.28
N SER A 186 26.17 -2.81 4.22
CA SER A 186 25.05 -3.49 3.57
C SER A 186 23.74 -3.28 4.33
N ALA A 187 23.79 -3.32 5.67
CA ALA A 187 22.66 -3.01 6.54
C ALA A 187 22.17 -1.57 6.35
N LEU A 188 23.07 -0.59 6.22
CA LEU A 188 22.73 0.80 5.93
C LEU A 188 22.09 0.98 4.56
N LEU A 189 22.58 0.26 3.54
CA LEU A 189 21.97 0.26 2.22
C LEU A 189 20.54 -0.32 2.28
N ALA A 190 20.36 -1.44 2.99
CA ALA A 190 19.03 -2.02 3.21
C ALA A 190 18.11 -1.03 3.95
N CYS A 191 18.58 -0.37 5.00
CA CYS A 191 17.83 0.67 5.71
C CYS A 191 17.42 1.83 4.80
N ALA A 192 18.26 2.24 3.84
CA ALA A 192 17.90 3.28 2.89
C ALA A 192 16.75 2.85 1.95
N VAL A 193 16.76 1.58 1.50
CA VAL A 193 15.68 0.99 0.70
C VAL A 193 14.39 0.91 1.52
N ILE A 194 14.47 0.40 2.75
CA ILE A 194 13.33 0.32 3.67
C ILE A 194 12.77 1.71 3.93
N ALA A 195 13.62 2.71 4.19
CA ALA A 195 13.20 4.08 4.43
C ALA A 195 12.53 4.71 3.21
N TYR A 196 13.04 4.47 2.00
CA TYR A 196 12.40 4.94 0.77
C TYR A 196 10.99 4.34 0.60
N ASN A 197 10.85 3.03 0.80
CA ASN A 197 9.56 2.34 0.71
C ASN A 197 8.59 2.83 1.80
N GLY A 198 9.09 2.96 3.03
CA GLY A 198 8.35 3.50 4.17
C GLY A 198 7.86 4.92 3.94
N LEU A 199 8.70 5.82 3.44
CA LEU A 199 8.33 7.20 3.11
C LEU A 199 7.31 7.28 1.97
N LYS A 200 7.43 6.42 0.96
CA LYS A 200 6.45 6.34 -0.13
C LYS A 200 5.08 5.93 0.40
N LEU A 201 5.02 4.90 1.25
CA LEU A 201 3.79 4.44 1.87
C LEU A 201 3.20 5.51 2.81
N LEU A 202 4.06 6.14 3.61
CA LEU A 202 3.69 7.24 4.52
C LEU A 202 3.05 8.39 3.74
N ARG A 203 3.66 8.78 2.62
CA ARG A 203 3.15 9.87 1.77
C ARG A 203 1.78 9.54 1.18
N VAL A 204 1.57 8.32 0.71
CA VAL A 204 0.24 7.90 0.21
C VAL A 204 -0.81 7.97 1.32
N ALA A 205 -0.49 7.47 2.51
CA ALA A 205 -1.40 7.51 3.66
C ALA A 205 -1.74 8.96 4.08
N PHE A 206 -0.74 9.85 4.15
CA PHE A 206 -0.95 11.27 4.45
C PHE A 206 -1.76 11.97 3.36
N ASP A 207 -1.43 11.74 2.10
CA ASP A 207 -2.14 12.31 0.95
C ASP A 207 -3.64 11.96 1.00
N GLU A 208 -3.97 10.71 1.35
CA GLU A 208 -5.37 10.29 1.52
C GLU A 208 -6.04 10.90 2.76
N LEU A 209 -5.31 11.07 3.86
CA LEU A 209 -5.85 11.73 5.06
C LEU A 209 -6.09 13.23 4.86
N MET A 210 -5.26 13.89 4.03
CA MET A 210 -5.38 15.30 3.67
C MET A 210 -6.37 15.57 2.52
N ASP A 211 -7.13 14.57 2.09
CA ASP A 211 -8.07 14.67 0.96
C ASP A 211 -7.40 15.19 -0.32
N LYS A 212 -6.23 14.62 -0.67
CA LYS A 212 -5.54 14.91 -1.93
C LYS A 212 -6.49 14.78 -3.11
N ALA A 213 -6.32 15.68 -4.07
CA ALA A 213 -7.08 15.71 -5.31
C ALA A 213 -7.10 14.34 -6.00
N ALA A 214 -8.25 14.00 -6.57
CA ALA A 214 -8.41 12.78 -7.34
C ALA A 214 -7.45 12.72 -8.53
N PRO A 215 -7.14 11.50 -9.04
CA PRO A 215 -6.31 11.33 -10.23
C PRO A 215 -6.83 12.15 -11.42
N GLU A 216 -5.91 12.60 -12.26
CA GLU A 216 -6.22 13.37 -13.48
C GLU A 216 -7.30 12.65 -14.33
N GLY A 217 -8.29 13.40 -14.81
CA GLY A 217 -9.38 12.87 -15.62
C GLY A 217 -10.56 12.30 -14.81
N MET A 218 -10.42 12.06 -13.50
CA MET A 218 -11.51 11.52 -12.69
C MET A 218 -12.61 12.56 -12.46
N ALA A 219 -12.25 13.80 -12.15
CA ALA A 219 -13.20 14.88 -11.99
C ALA A 219 -13.96 15.16 -13.30
N GLU A 220 -13.25 15.13 -14.43
CA GLU A 220 -13.81 15.32 -15.78
C GLU A 220 -14.82 14.22 -16.12
N LYS A 221 -14.55 12.96 -15.74
CA LYS A 221 -15.51 11.85 -15.90
C LYS A 221 -16.77 12.06 -15.06
N VAL A 222 -16.63 12.51 -13.82
CA VAL A 222 -17.78 12.82 -12.96
C VAL A 222 -18.59 13.99 -13.52
N ARG A 223 -17.94 15.08 -13.95
CA ARG A 223 -18.60 16.21 -14.62
C ARG A 223 -19.36 15.76 -15.87
N ALA A 224 -18.72 14.96 -16.72
CA ALA A 224 -19.32 14.46 -17.96
C ALA A 224 -20.51 13.52 -17.70
N LEU A 225 -20.52 12.77 -16.59
CA LEU A 225 -21.64 11.92 -16.24
C LEU A 225 -22.80 12.73 -15.64
N ALA A 226 -22.50 13.67 -14.74
CA ALA A 226 -23.50 14.57 -14.16
C ALA A 226 -24.16 15.46 -15.21
N GLY A 227 -23.39 15.96 -16.20
CA GLY A 227 -23.91 16.80 -17.29
C GLY A 227 -24.83 16.07 -18.27
N LYS A 228 -24.98 14.74 -18.19
CA LYS A 228 -25.98 13.99 -18.98
C LYS A 228 -27.36 13.99 -18.35
N VAL A 229 -27.49 14.43 -17.10
CA VAL A 229 -28.76 14.48 -16.39
C VAL A 229 -29.59 15.64 -16.93
N ALA A 230 -30.84 15.36 -17.32
CA ALA A 230 -31.75 16.37 -17.84
C ALA A 230 -31.97 17.49 -16.81
N GLY A 231 -31.87 18.75 -17.26
CA GLY A 231 -31.99 19.93 -16.41
C GLY A 231 -30.66 20.48 -15.88
N VAL A 232 -29.55 19.73 -15.99
CA VAL A 232 -28.20 20.25 -15.74
C VAL A 232 -27.73 21.03 -16.96
N VAL A 233 -27.40 22.31 -16.78
CA VAL A 233 -26.87 23.18 -17.84
C VAL A 233 -25.35 23.06 -17.90
N THR A 234 -24.69 23.28 -16.76
CA THR A 234 -23.23 23.22 -16.61
C THR A 234 -22.86 22.62 -15.26
N VAL A 235 -21.68 22.04 -15.17
CA VAL A 235 -21.07 21.63 -13.90
C VAL A 235 -19.88 22.53 -13.63
N GLU A 236 -20.02 23.46 -12.69
CA GLU A 236 -18.99 24.45 -12.37
C GLU A 236 -17.88 23.81 -11.53
N LYS A 237 -18.22 23.35 -10.32
CA LYS A 237 -17.29 22.78 -9.35
C LYS A 237 -17.48 21.28 -9.20
N CYS A 238 -16.38 20.54 -9.15
CA CYS A 238 -16.39 19.12 -8.86
C CYS A 238 -15.15 18.77 -8.04
N ARG A 239 -15.35 18.47 -6.76
CA ARG A 239 -14.31 18.03 -5.83
C ARG A 239 -14.59 16.58 -5.47
N LEU A 240 -13.53 15.78 -5.47
CA LEU A 240 -13.60 14.38 -5.09
C LEU A 240 -12.57 14.14 -4.00
N ARG A 241 -12.98 13.44 -2.96
CA ARG A 241 -12.07 12.95 -1.92
C ARG A 241 -12.17 11.43 -1.80
N LYS A 242 -11.02 10.79 -1.62
CA LYS A 242 -10.96 9.34 -1.40
C LYS A 242 -11.38 9.01 0.02
N TYR A 243 -12.22 8.00 0.16
CA TYR A 243 -12.73 7.51 1.42
C TYR A 243 -12.67 5.98 1.44
N GLY A 244 -11.53 5.44 1.89
CA GLY A 244 -11.20 4.01 1.76
C GLY A 244 -11.24 3.55 0.30
N LEU A 245 -12.04 2.53 0.01
CA LEU A 245 -12.21 1.97 -1.34
C LEU A 245 -13.20 2.73 -2.23
N THR A 246 -13.75 3.84 -1.74
CA THR A 246 -14.82 4.60 -2.41
C THR A 246 -14.47 6.08 -2.51
N TRP A 247 -15.26 6.83 -3.28
CA TRP A 247 -15.15 8.28 -3.42
C TRP A 247 -16.35 8.99 -2.81
N VAL A 248 -16.11 10.15 -2.23
CA VAL A 248 -17.15 11.12 -1.87
C VAL A 248 -16.99 12.33 -2.77
N VAL A 249 -18.10 12.80 -3.34
CA VAL A 249 -18.12 13.85 -4.35
C VAL A 249 -18.90 15.06 -3.85
N ASP A 250 -18.28 16.23 -3.93
CA ASP A 250 -18.94 17.52 -3.73
C ASP A 250 -19.01 18.21 -5.11
N ILE A 251 -20.22 18.42 -5.63
CA ILE A 251 -20.45 18.90 -7.01
C ILE A 251 -21.43 20.09 -7.02
N HIS A 252 -21.13 21.10 -7.82
CA HIS A 252 -22.01 22.25 -8.07
C HIS A 252 -22.56 22.12 -9.48
N VAL A 253 -23.88 22.11 -9.60
CA VAL A 253 -24.59 22.02 -10.88
C VAL A 253 -25.40 23.28 -11.11
N GLU A 254 -25.26 23.84 -12.30
CA GLU A 254 -26.04 25.00 -12.72
C GLU A 254 -27.33 24.54 -13.39
N VAL A 255 -28.45 25.16 -13.01
CA VAL A 255 -29.79 24.89 -13.54
C VAL A 255 -30.48 26.20 -13.93
N GLU A 256 -31.62 26.11 -14.62
CA GLU A 256 -32.38 27.29 -15.03
C GLU A 256 -32.89 28.10 -13.82
N PRO A 257 -32.74 29.44 -13.76
CA PRO A 257 -33.04 30.23 -12.55
C PRO A 257 -34.54 30.33 -12.23
N THR A 258 -35.39 29.96 -13.18
CA THR A 258 -36.85 30.00 -13.03
C THR A 258 -37.43 28.73 -12.38
N LEU A 259 -36.60 27.71 -12.15
CA LEU A 259 -37.02 26.48 -11.48
C LEU A 259 -37.37 26.73 -10.02
N THR A 260 -38.40 26.02 -9.56
CA THR A 260 -38.72 25.95 -8.13
C THR A 260 -37.64 25.18 -7.37
N VAL A 261 -37.54 25.43 -6.06
CA VAL A 261 -36.62 24.68 -5.16
C VAL A 261 -36.84 23.17 -5.27
N LYS A 262 -38.09 22.74 -5.45
CA LYS A 262 -38.42 21.32 -5.62
C LYS A 262 -37.84 20.75 -6.91
N GLU A 263 -37.99 21.44 -8.04
CA GLU A 263 -37.45 20.99 -9.32
C GLU A 263 -35.92 20.94 -9.29
N GLY A 264 -35.27 21.94 -8.68
CA GLY A 264 -33.82 21.91 -8.44
C GLY A 264 -33.40 20.73 -7.56
N HIS A 265 -34.14 20.44 -6.49
CA HIS A 265 -33.91 19.28 -5.63
C HIS A 265 -34.07 17.95 -6.37
N ASP A 266 -35.08 17.82 -7.23
CA ASP A 266 -35.31 16.62 -8.04
C ASP A 266 -34.15 16.39 -9.03
N ILE A 267 -33.64 17.45 -9.68
CA ILE A 267 -32.44 17.39 -10.53
C ILE A 267 -31.21 16.97 -9.72
N ALA A 268 -31.01 17.57 -8.55
CA ALA A 268 -29.89 17.23 -7.67
C ALA A 268 -29.91 15.75 -7.24
N HIS A 269 -31.09 15.22 -6.92
CA HIS A 269 -31.28 13.80 -6.63
C HIS A 269 -30.96 12.91 -7.84
N ALA A 270 -31.42 13.29 -9.03
CA ALA A 270 -31.10 12.56 -10.26
C ALA A 270 -29.59 12.54 -10.56
N VAL A 271 -28.87 13.65 -10.32
CA VAL A 271 -27.41 13.71 -10.41
C VAL A 271 -26.76 12.77 -9.40
N LYS A 272 -27.18 12.83 -8.13
CA LYS A 272 -26.68 11.96 -7.07
C LYS A 272 -26.86 10.49 -7.41
N ASP A 273 -28.05 10.08 -7.85
CA ASP A 273 -28.35 8.69 -8.18
C ASP A 273 -27.57 8.22 -9.41
N THR A 274 -27.44 9.07 -10.44
CA THR A 274 -26.66 8.78 -11.64
C THR A 274 -25.18 8.54 -11.31
N LEU A 275 -24.59 9.38 -10.45
CA LEU A 275 -23.20 9.24 -10.03
C LEU A 275 -22.97 8.00 -9.16
N ARG A 276 -23.85 7.73 -8.19
CA ARG A 276 -23.75 6.55 -7.31
C ARG A 276 -24.00 5.23 -8.05
N GLY A 277 -24.82 5.24 -9.10
CA GLY A 277 -25.08 4.09 -9.97
C GLY A 277 -23.96 3.80 -10.99
N SER A 278 -22.92 4.63 -11.06
CA SER A 278 -21.81 4.45 -11.99
C SER A 278 -20.77 3.43 -11.51
N GLU A 279 -19.90 3.00 -12.42
CA GLU A 279 -18.78 2.10 -12.10
C GLU A 279 -17.69 2.77 -11.23
N MET A 280 -17.79 4.06 -10.94
CA MET A 280 -16.74 4.85 -10.26
C MET A 280 -16.69 4.66 -8.73
N LYS A 281 -17.48 3.72 -8.15
CA LYS A 281 -17.51 3.42 -6.70
C LYS A 281 -17.68 4.67 -5.83
N ILE A 282 -18.70 5.47 -6.12
CA ILE A 282 -19.04 6.68 -5.37
C ILE A 282 -19.97 6.33 -4.21
N ALA A 283 -19.52 6.53 -2.97
CA ALA A 283 -20.29 6.22 -1.78
C ALA A 283 -21.41 7.23 -1.54
N ASP A 284 -21.07 8.52 -1.65
CA ASP A 284 -22.00 9.63 -1.44
C ASP A 284 -21.67 10.83 -2.32
N VAL A 285 -22.69 11.64 -2.58
CA VAL A 285 -22.61 12.87 -3.37
C VAL A 285 -23.38 13.97 -2.65
N LEU A 286 -22.72 15.10 -2.45
CA LEU A 286 -23.35 16.37 -2.10
C LEU A 286 -23.47 17.23 -3.36
N VAL A 287 -24.70 17.57 -3.72
CA VAL A 287 -24.99 18.38 -4.91
C VAL A 287 -25.46 19.76 -4.44
N HIS A 288 -24.70 20.80 -4.77
CA HIS A 288 -25.14 22.19 -4.66
C HIS A 288 -25.80 22.61 -5.99
N VAL A 289 -27.00 23.16 -5.91
CA VAL A 289 -27.74 23.65 -7.10
C VAL A 289 -27.59 25.16 -7.18
N GLU A 290 -27.07 25.65 -8.30
CA GLU A 290 -26.86 27.07 -8.55
C GLU A 290 -27.65 27.51 -9.79
N PRO A 291 -28.14 28.76 -9.86
CA PRO A 291 -28.73 29.28 -11.07
C PRO A 291 -27.65 29.58 -12.13
N VAL A 292 -27.90 29.26 -13.39
CA VAL A 292 -26.97 29.64 -14.47
C VAL A 292 -26.85 31.17 -14.58
N GLY A 293 -25.63 31.65 -14.82
CA GLY A 293 -25.35 33.08 -15.07
C GLY A 293 -25.07 33.92 -13.82
N THR A 294 -25.06 33.33 -12.61
CA THR A 294 -24.47 33.98 -11.44
C THR A 294 -22.96 33.89 -11.50
N ALA A 295 -22.28 35.03 -11.69
CA ALA A 295 -20.84 35.10 -11.59
C ALA A 295 -20.42 34.97 -10.11
N HIS A 296 -19.90 33.80 -9.74
CA HIS A 296 -19.28 33.60 -8.43
C HIS A 296 -17.76 33.65 -8.54
N GLU A 297 -17.11 34.33 -7.59
CA GLU A 297 -15.65 34.32 -7.48
C GLU A 297 -15.18 32.87 -7.26
N GLN A 298 -14.39 32.37 -8.21
CA GLN A 298 -13.81 31.04 -8.14
C GLN A 298 -12.86 30.95 -6.93
N SER A 299 -13.38 30.43 -5.81
CA SER A 299 -12.56 30.04 -4.67
C SER A 299 -11.88 28.71 -5.01
N VAL A 300 -10.60 28.83 -5.39
CA VAL A 300 -9.63 27.76 -5.67
C VAL A 300 -9.75 26.63 -4.64
#